data_AF-A0A962WZ72-F1
#
_entry.id   AF-A0A962WZ72-F1
#
_cell.length_a   1.000
_cell.length_b   1.000
_cell.length_c   1.000
_cell.angle_alpha   90.00
_cell.angle_beta   90.00
_cell.angle_gamma   90.00
#
_symmetry.space_group_name_H-M   'P 1'
#
loop_
_entity.id
_entity.type
_entity.pdbx_description
1 polymer ?
#
loop_
_entity_poly.entity_id
_entity_poly.type
_entity_poly.pdbx_seq_one_letter_code
_entity_poly.pdbx_strand_id
1 'polypeptide(L)'
;ISRLDPKAGCAIVTDRNVADRHLATLTGSLDAHGIRHSEFILAPGEKTKSMDTFSHVCDSILGARFERNDLVVALGGGVIGDLAGFAASCLRRGMRFVQIPTTLLSQVDSSVGGKTAINSPHGKNLIGAFYQPSLVLADATSLDTLPEREFRAGYAEVAKYGLINNAPFFNWLEQNKSEIFQRGPALIEAIRVSCDSKAKVVARD
;
A
#
# COMPACT_ATOMS: atom_id res chain seq x y z
N ILE A 1 -3.20 13.49 -6.74
CA ILE A 1 -2.15 13.43 -7.79
C ILE A 1 -1.83 14.81 -8.33
N SER A 2 -2.82 15.58 -8.81
CA SER A 2 -2.62 16.97 -9.28
C SER A 2 -1.90 17.90 -8.29
N ARG A 3 -2.08 17.68 -6.98
CA ARG A 3 -1.33 18.39 -5.92
C ARG A 3 0.14 17.99 -5.81
N LEU A 4 0.51 16.75 -6.19
CA LEU A 4 1.90 16.29 -6.22
C LEU A 4 2.58 16.77 -7.51
N ASP A 5 1.90 16.65 -8.65
CA ASP A 5 2.27 17.22 -9.93
C ASP A 5 1.09 17.13 -10.92
N PRO A 6 0.62 18.25 -11.48
CA PRO A 6 -0.51 18.27 -12.41
C PRO A 6 -0.21 17.62 -13.76
N LYS A 7 1.06 17.39 -14.12
CA LYS A 7 1.46 16.79 -15.41
C LYS A 7 1.89 15.32 -15.29
N ALA A 8 2.01 14.79 -14.08
CA ALA A 8 2.48 13.42 -13.87
C ALA A 8 1.43 12.39 -14.31
N GLY A 9 1.84 11.44 -15.14
CA GLY A 9 1.09 10.24 -15.40
C GLY A 9 1.21 9.21 -14.27
N CYS A 10 0.32 8.23 -14.25
CA CYS A 10 0.27 7.18 -13.23
C CYS A 10 0.49 5.79 -13.83
N ALA A 11 1.59 5.14 -13.44
CA ALA A 11 1.83 3.71 -13.65
C ALA A 11 1.21 2.92 -12.49
N ILE A 12 0.02 2.37 -12.69
CA ILE A 12 -0.75 1.67 -11.64
C ILE A 12 -0.34 0.21 -11.61
N VAL A 13 0.28 -0.22 -10.52
CA VAL A 13 0.63 -1.63 -10.27
C VAL A 13 -0.39 -2.20 -9.28
N THR A 14 -1.02 -3.31 -9.64
CA THR A 14 -2.05 -3.96 -8.83
C THR A 14 -2.07 -5.47 -9.06
N ASP A 15 -2.84 -6.22 -8.28
CA ASP A 15 -3.13 -7.64 -8.54
C ASP A 15 -4.57 -7.81 -9.05
N ARG A 16 -4.86 -8.97 -9.64
CA ARG A 16 -6.18 -9.26 -10.23
C ARG A 16 -7.34 -9.10 -9.24
N ASN A 17 -7.18 -9.54 -7.98
CA ASN A 17 -8.27 -9.48 -6.99
C ASN A 17 -8.62 -8.03 -6.65
N VAL A 18 -7.61 -7.17 -6.56
CA VAL A 18 -7.79 -5.74 -6.28
C VAL A 18 -8.28 -5.02 -7.53
N ALA A 19 -7.75 -5.37 -8.71
CA ALA A 19 -8.16 -4.79 -9.98
C ALA A 19 -9.67 -4.93 -10.21
N ASP A 20 -10.21 -6.13 -10.03
CA ASP A 20 -11.62 -6.45 -10.26
C ASP A 20 -12.58 -5.66 -9.35
N ARG A 21 -12.08 -5.11 -8.22
CA ARG A 21 -12.89 -4.43 -7.21
C ARG A 21 -12.72 -2.91 -7.21
N HIS A 22 -11.49 -2.44 -7.39
CA HIS A 22 -11.11 -1.06 -7.03
C HIS A 22 -10.49 -0.26 -8.18
N LEU A 23 -10.01 -0.93 -9.25
CA LEU A 23 -9.28 -0.25 -10.32
C LEU A 23 -10.17 0.68 -11.15
N ALA A 24 -11.42 0.29 -11.41
CA ALA A 24 -12.38 1.12 -12.13
C ALA A 24 -12.65 2.45 -11.40
N THR A 25 -12.76 2.42 -10.08
CA THR A 25 -12.94 3.62 -9.25
C THR A 25 -11.73 4.55 -9.35
N LEU A 26 -10.51 4.00 -9.27
CA LEU A 26 -9.28 4.79 -9.39
C LEU A 26 -9.14 5.40 -10.79
N THR A 27 -9.24 4.58 -11.83
CA THR A 27 -9.06 5.01 -13.23
C THR A 27 -10.13 6.00 -13.66
N GLY A 28 -11.39 5.78 -13.30
CA GLY A 28 -12.47 6.75 -13.56
C GLY A 28 -12.22 8.11 -12.92
N SER A 29 -11.63 8.15 -11.71
CA SER A 29 -11.22 9.40 -11.06
C SER A 29 -10.04 10.08 -11.78
N LEU A 30 -9.08 9.31 -12.27
CA LEU A 30 -7.95 9.83 -13.07
C LEU A 30 -8.41 10.40 -14.41
N ASP A 31 -9.30 9.67 -15.11
CA ASP A 31 -9.88 10.08 -16.39
C ASP A 31 -10.69 11.37 -16.25
N ALA A 32 -11.51 11.48 -15.20
CA ALA A 32 -12.27 12.69 -14.90
C ALA A 32 -11.39 13.94 -14.70
N HIS A 33 -10.10 13.75 -14.38
CA HIS A 33 -9.11 14.81 -14.22
C HIS A 33 -8.10 14.88 -15.37
N GLY A 34 -8.29 14.11 -16.45
CA GLY A 34 -7.38 14.09 -17.60
C GLY A 34 -5.97 13.59 -17.30
N ILE A 35 -5.79 12.78 -16.26
CA ILE A 35 -4.49 12.26 -15.85
C ILE A 35 -4.18 11.00 -16.65
N ARG A 36 -3.12 11.03 -17.47
CA ARG A 36 -2.64 9.84 -18.20
C ARG A 36 -2.32 8.71 -17.23
N HIS A 37 -2.79 7.50 -17.51
CA HIS A 37 -2.45 6.33 -16.70
C HIS A 37 -2.25 5.06 -17.55
N SER A 38 -1.66 4.05 -16.94
CA SER A 38 -1.55 2.69 -17.49
C SER A 38 -1.54 1.68 -16.36
N GLU A 39 -2.03 0.48 -16.65
CA GLU A 39 -2.30 -0.54 -15.66
C GLU A 39 -1.37 -1.75 -15.85
N PHE A 40 -0.77 -2.21 -14.76
CA PHE A 40 0.11 -3.37 -14.70
C PHE A 40 -0.47 -4.37 -13.70
N ILE A 41 -1.33 -5.26 -14.21
CA ILE A 41 -2.12 -6.17 -13.37
C ILE A 41 -1.42 -7.52 -13.24
N LEU A 42 -1.01 -7.85 -12.02
CA LEU A 42 -0.25 -9.04 -11.68
C LEU A 42 -1.14 -10.18 -11.16
N ALA A 43 -0.55 -11.38 -11.07
CA ALA A 43 -1.17 -12.47 -10.34
C ALA A 43 -1.24 -12.15 -8.83
N PRO A 44 -2.32 -12.53 -8.12
CA PRO A 44 -2.41 -12.33 -6.69
C PRO A 44 -1.51 -13.30 -5.90
N GLY A 45 -1.04 -12.84 -4.73
CA GLY A 45 -0.37 -13.68 -3.74
C GLY A 45 1.13 -13.45 -3.57
N GLU A 46 1.68 -13.98 -2.48
CA GLU A 46 3.06 -13.74 -2.04
C GLU A 46 4.14 -14.14 -3.07
N LYS A 47 3.85 -15.11 -3.94
CA LYS A 47 4.81 -15.56 -4.98
C LYS A 47 5.12 -14.48 -6.02
N THR A 48 4.22 -13.51 -6.19
CA THR A 48 4.39 -12.34 -7.05
C THR A 48 5.52 -11.43 -6.57
N LYS A 49 5.91 -11.54 -5.29
CA LYS A 49 7.02 -10.81 -4.70
C LYS A 49 8.36 -11.47 -5.05
N SER A 50 8.74 -11.47 -6.32
CA SER A 50 9.92 -12.16 -6.86
C SER A 50 10.74 -11.26 -7.80
N MET A 51 12.00 -11.66 -8.07
CA MET A 51 12.88 -10.95 -9.01
C MET A 51 12.31 -10.93 -10.44
N ASP A 52 11.69 -12.04 -10.87
CA ASP A 52 11.11 -12.15 -12.21
C ASP A 52 9.96 -11.16 -12.39
N THR A 53 9.06 -11.10 -11.40
CA THR A 53 7.92 -10.16 -11.44
C THR A 53 8.41 -8.72 -11.31
N PHE A 54 9.40 -8.45 -10.45
CA PHE A 54 10.01 -7.12 -10.35
C PHE A 54 10.58 -6.65 -11.70
N SER A 55 11.34 -7.52 -12.38
CA SER A 55 11.92 -7.21 -13.69
C SER A 55 10.82 -6.93 -14.73
N HIS A 56 9.79 -7.78 -14.76
CA HIS A 56 8.64 -7.58 -15.64
C HIS A 56 7.90 -6.26 -15.39
N VAL A 57 7.67 -5.88 -14.12
CA VAL A 57 7.05 -4.60 -13.76
C VAL A 57 7.92 -3.43 -14.23
N CYS A 58 9.24 -3.50 -14.01
CA CYS A 58 10.16 -2.45 -14.45
C CYS A 58 10.14 -2.28 -15.97
N ASP A 59 10.26 -3.37 -16.72
CA ASP A 59 10.25 -3.35 -18.18
C ASP A 59 8.92 -2.82 -18.72
N SER A 60 7.80 -3.20 -18.11
CA SER A 60 6.47 -2.75 -18.53
C SER A 60 6.27 -1.25 -18.31
N ILE A 61 6.70 -0.71 -17.17
CA ILE A 61 6.63 0.73 -16.87
C ILE A 61 7.53 1.52 -17.84
N LEU A 62 8.74 1.03 -18.10
CA LEU A 62 9.66 1.64 -19.06
C LEU A 62 9.12 1.60 -20.49
N GLY A 63 8.51 0.47 -20.89
CA GLY A 63 7.88 0.29 -22.20
C GLY A 63 6.68 1.22 -22.42
N ALA A 64 5.92 1.50 -21.36
CA ALA A 64 4.83 2.49 -21.36
C ALA A 64 5.31 3.96 -21.34
N ARG A 65 6.63 4.19 -21.45
CA ARG A 65 7.26 5.51 -21.56
C ARG A 65 6.97 6.45 -20.38
N PHE A 66 6.82 5.90 -19.17
CA PHE A 66 6.81 6.75 -17.98
C PHE A 66 8.20 7.35 -17.72
N GLU A 67 8.20 8.63 -17.33
CA GLU A 67 9.39 9.43 -17.07
C GLU A 67 9.64 9.57 -15.57
N ARG A 68 10.79 10.15 -15.20
CA ARG A 68 11.22 10.27 -13.79
C ARG A 68 10.19 11.00 -12.90
N ASN A 69 9.49 11.98 -13.46
CA ASN A 69 8.49 12.76 -12.73
C ASN A 69 7.11 12.09 -12.74
N ASP A 70 6.89 11.00 -13.47
CA ASP A 70 5.64 10.27 -13.32
C ASP A 70 5.56 9.52 -11.99
N LEU A 71 4.37 9.00 -11.68
CA LEU A 71 4.10 8.31 -10.43
C LEU A 71 3.95 6.82 -10.66
N VAL A 72 4.63 6.01 -9.84
CA VAL A 72 4.24 4.61 -9.64
C VAL A 72 3.17 4.57 -8.55
N VAL A 73 2.00 4.01 -8.86
CA VAL A 73 0.88 3.90 -7.92
C VAL A 73 0.71 2.44 -7.54
N ALA A 74 0.92 2.11 -6.26
CA ALA A 74 0.71 0.78 -5.72
C ALA A 74 -0.74 0.66 -5.20
N LEU A 75 -1.63 0.04 -5.97
CA LEU A 75 -3.01 -0.23 -5.57
C LEU A 75 -3.12 -1.68 -5.12
N GLY A 76 -3.14 -1.93 -3.81
CA GLY A 76 -3.27 -3.29 -3.29
C GLY A 76 -2.80 -3.49 -1.86
N GLY A 77 -2.61 -4.74 -1.46
CA GLY A 77 -2.04 -5.10 -0.16
C GLY A 77 -0.53 -4.93 -0.08
N GLY A 78 0.07 -5.43 1.01
CA GLY A 78 1.52 -5.29 1.27
C GLY A 78 2.42 -5.88 0.17
N VAL A 79 1.98 -6.97 -0.49
CA VAL A 79 2.72 -7.58 -1.61
C VAL A 79 2.92 -6.59 -2.76
N ILE A 80 1.83 -5.95 -3.20
CA ILE A 80 1.89 -4.95 -4.28
C ILE A 80 2.63 -3.69 -3.80
N GLY A 81 2.38 -3.25 -2.57
CA GLY A 81 3.06 -2.10 -1.97
C GLY A 81 4.58 -2.24 -1.98
N ASP A 82 5.10 -3.39 -1.53
CA ASP A 82 6.52 -3.67 -1.50
C ASP A 82 7.13 -3.78 -2.90
N LEU A 83 6.48 -4.53 -3.80
CA LEU A 83 6.98 -4.76 -5.15
C LEU A 83 7.03 -3.46 -5.97
N ALA A 84 5.92 -2.70 -5.97
CA ALA A 84 5.81 -1.45 -6.71
C ALA A 84 6.67 -0.34 -6.08
N GLY A 85 6.77 -0.30 -4.75
CA GLY A 85 7.67 0.62 -4.05
C GLY A 85 9.14 0.34 -4.39
N PHE A 86 9.54 -0.93 -4.45
CA PHE A 86 10.90 -1.30 -4.83
C PHE A 86 11.17 -0.98 -6.30
N ALA A 87 10.23 -1.27 -7.20
CA ALA A 87 10.32 -0.87 -8.61
C ALA A 87 10.49 0.66 -8.75
N ALA A 88 9.70 1.45 -8.04
CA ALA A 88 9.81 2.90 -8.05
C ALA A 88 11.18 3.40 -7.56
N SER A 89 11.76 2.74 -6.55
CA SER A 89 13.09 3.10 -6.03
C SER A 89 14.21 2.90 -7.06
N CYS A 90 14.07 1.89 -7.94
CA CYS A 90 15.08 1.54 -8.94
C CYS A 90 14.88 2.27 -10.27
N LEU A 91 13.63 2.39 -10.72
CA LEU A 91 13.29 2.98 -12.01
C LEU A 91 13.76 4.43 -12.10
N ARG A 92 14.53 4.74 -13.15
CA ARG A 92 15.15 6.07 -13.35
C ARG A 92 15.92 6.58 -12.11
N ARG A 93 16.45 5.66 -11.29
CA ARG A 93 17.13 5.94 -10.01
C ARG A 93 16.23 6.65 -8.99
N GLY A 94 14.93 6.36 -9.02
CA GLY A 94 13.93 6.92 -8.13
C GLY A 94 12.86 7.69 -8.90
N MET A 95 11.74 7.04 -9.16
CA MET A 95 10.48 7.65 -9.53
C MET A 95 9.63 7.89 -8.29
N ARG A 96 8.83 8.95 -8.29
CA ARG A 96 7.87 9.18 -7.19
C ARG A 96 6.88 8.03 -7.10
N PHE A 97 6.43 7.70 -5.89
CA PHE A 97 5.41 6.66 -5.73
C PHE A 97 4.35 7.01 -4.70
N VAL A 98 3.17 6.43 -4.90
CA VAL A 98 1.98 6.58 -4.05
C VAL A 98 1.51 5.20 -3.63
N GLN A 99 1.17 5.03 -2.36
CA GLN A 99 0.51 3.82 -1.89
C GLN A 99 -1.00 4.04 -1.75
N ILE A 100 -1.78 3.08 -2.22
CA ILE A 100 -3.22 2.98 -1.98
C ILE A 100 -3.46 1.60 -1.35
N PRO A 101 -3.15 1.45 -0.05
CA PRO A 101 -3.23 0.16 0.65
C PRO A 101 -4.68 -0.32 0.81
N THR A 102 -4.97 -1.54 0.36
CA THR A 102 -6.33 -2.12 0.36
C THR A 102 -6.53 -3.28 1.35
N THR A 103 -5.54 -3.53 2.22
CA THR A 103 -5.68 -4.47 3.35
C THR A 103 -5.46 -3.72 4.66
N LEU A 104 -6.12 -4.14 5.74
CA LEU A 104 -5.95 -3.49 7.04
C LEU A 104 -4.49 -3.54 7.49
N LEU A 105 -3.81 -4.68 7.29
CA LEU A 105 -2.38 -4.83 7.58
C LEU A 105 -1.53 -3.81 6.82
N SER A 106 -1.75 -3.65 5.51
CA SER A 106 -1.00 -2.67 4.73
C SER A 106 -1.33 -1.23 5.11
N GLN A 107 -2.56 -0.95 5.55
CA GLN A 107 -2.97 0.39 5.97
C GLN A 107 -2.30 0.82 7.27
N VAL A 108 -2.12 -0.11 8.22
CA VAL A 108 -1.66 0.19 9.58
C VAL A 108 -0.18 -0.11 9.82
N ASP A 109 0.44 -0.93 8.97
CA ASP A 109 1.84 -1.31 9.10
C ASP A 109 2.62 -0.97 7.82
N SER A 110 2.40 -1.66 6.70
CA SER A 110 3.27 -1.54 5.51
C SER A 110 3.34 -0.13 4.89
N SER A 111 2.34 0.71 5.13
CA SER A 111 2.27 2.09 4.64
C SER A 111 3.23 3.07 5.32
N VAL A 112 3.79 2.70 6.49
CA VAL A 112 4.68 3.55 7.28
C VAL A 112 6.05 2.87 7.44
N GLY A 113 7.13 3.61 7.17
CA GLY A 113 8.51 3.18 7.39
C GLY A 113 9.34 2.98 6.11
N GLY A 114 8.74 3.06 4.93
CA GLY A 114 9.45 3.08 3.65
C GLY A 114 10.19 1.80 3.29
N LYS A 115 9.99 0.69 4.01
CA LYS A 115 10.56 -0.60 3.63
C LYS A 115 9.85 -1.11 2.39
N THR A 116 10.60 -1.43 1.36
CA THR A 116 10.13 -2.05 0.12
C THR A 116 11.03 -3.23 -0.20
N ALA A 117 10.49 -4.34 -0.70
CA ALA A 117 11.31 -5.52 -0.92
C ALA A 117 10.68 -6.52 -1.90
N ILE A 118 11.49 -7.50 -2.29
CA ILE A 118 11.07 -8.75 -2.92
C ILE A 118 11.69 -9.95 -2.19
N ASN A 119 11.15 -11.14 -2.45
CA ASN A 119 11.66 -12.39 -1.91
C ASN A 119 12.75 -12.96 -2.84
N SER A 120 13.64 -13.76 -2.25
CA SER A 120 14.64 -14.57 -2.96
C SER A 120 14.47 -16.04 -2.60
N PRO A 121 15.13 -16.97 -3.33
CA PRO A 121 15.18 -18.38 -2.92
C PRO A 121 15.75 -18.60 -1.51
N HIS A 122 16.52 -17.64 -0.98
CA HIS A 122 17.14 -17.70 0.34
C HIS A 122 16.27 -17.12 1.47
N GLY A 123 15.15 -16.47 1.16
CA GLY A 123 14.26 -15.93 2.18
C GLY A 123 13.42 -14.74 1.74
N LYS A 124 12.50 -14.35 2.63
CA LYS A 124 11.57 -13.25 2.38
C LYS A 124 12.22 -11.89 2.64
N ASN A 125 11.85 -10.90 1.84
CA ASN A 125 12.21 -9.49 1.99
C ASN A 125 13.72 -9.21 2.06
N LEU A 126 14.56 -10.08 1.47
CA LEU A 126 16.02 -9.97 1.56
C LEU A 126 16.61 -8.99 0.53
N ILE A 127 15.86 -8.64 -0.51
CA ILE A 127 16.29 -7.74 -1.58
C ILE A 127 15.30 -6.58 -1.61
N GLY A 128 15.77 -5.35 -1.43
CA GLY A 128 14.86 -4.22 -1.31
C GLY A 128 15.56 -2.87 -1.13
N ALA A 129 14.77 -1.84 -0.86
CA ALA A 129 15.24 -0.50 -0.60
C ALA A 129 14.38 0.19 0.47
N PHE A 130 14.99 1.13 1.19
CA PHE A 130 14.24 2.12 1.96
C PHE A 130 13.83 3.26 1.02
N TYR A 131 12.55 3.37 0.72
CA TYR A 131 12.00 4.34 -0.22
C TYR A 131 10.63 4.83 0.30
N GLN A 132 10.52 6.14 0.55
CA GLN A 132 9.32 6.72 1.17
C GLN A 132 8.28 7.13 0.13
N PRO A 133 6.98 6.81 0.34
CA PRO A 133 5.92 7.26 -0.56
C PRO A 133 5.77 8.78 -0.49
N SER A 134 5.42 9.38 -1.64
CA SER A 134 5.02 10.79 -1.68
C SER A 134 3.63 11.01 -1.08
N LEU A 135 2.80 9.97 -1.03
CA LEU A 135 1.44 9.98 -0.48
C LEU A 135 0.98 8.55 -0.16
N VAL A 136 0.21 8.42 0.91
CA VAL A 136 -0.57 7.21 1.23
C VAL A 136 -2.05 7.58 1.25
N LEU A 137 -2.88 6.85 0.51
CA LEU A 137 -4.34 6.99 0.51
C LEU A 137 -4.97 5.73 1.12
N ALA A 138 -5.22 5.77 2.43
CA ALA A 138 -5.86 4.68 3.17
C ALA A 138 -7.38 4.89 3.22
N ASP A 139 -8.10 4.43 2.20
CA ASP A 139 -9.55 4.43 2.17
C ASP A 139 -10.10 3.22 2.94
N ALA A 140 -10.80 3.47 4.04
CA ALA A 140 -11.39 2.42 4.88
C ALA A 140 -12.46 1.61 4.14
N THR A 141 -13.16 2.18 3.16
CA THR A 141 -14.21 1.48 2.40
C THR A 141 -13.65 0.37 1.52
N SER A 142 -12.36 0.42 1.15
CA SER A 142 -11.70 -0.68 0.44
C SER A 142 -11.72 -2.00 1.24
N LEU A 143 -11.81 -1.91 2.57
CA LEU A 143 -11.83 -3.04 3.49
C LEU A 143 -13.17 -3.77 3.53
N ASP A 144 -14.24 -3.20 2.97
CA ASP A 144 -15.56 -3.85 2.89
C ASP A 144 -15.52 -5.11 2.03
N THR A 145 -14.58 -5.15 1.08
CA THR A 145 -14.36 -6.29 0.18
C THR A 145 -13.30 -7.27 0.68
N LEU A 146 -12.63 -6.96 1.78
CA LEU A 146 -11.50 -7.74 2.29
C LEU A 146 -12.00 -9.01 3.00
N PRO A 147 -11.45 -10.19 2.71
CA PRO A 147 -11.82 -11.41 3.41
C PRO A 147 -11.65 -11.27 4.93
N GLU A 148 -12.62 -11.75 5.69
CA GLU A 148 -12.66 -11.61 7.16
C GLU A 148 -11.39 -12.12 7.86
N ARG A 149 -10.77 -13.19 7.32
CA ARG A 149 -9.49 -13.71 7.84
C ARG A 149 -8.35 -12.71 7.67
N GLU A 150 -8.27 -12.03 6.53
CA GLU A 150 -7.23 -11.03 6.25
C GLU A 150 -7.49 -9.74 7.05
N PHE A 151 -8.76 -9.36 7.25
CA PHE A 151 -9.11 -8.27 8.16
C PHE A 151 -8.65 -8.56 9.59
N ARG A 152 -8.91 -9.77 10.11
CA ARG A 152 -8.45 -10.21 11.44
C ARG A 152 -6.93 -10.22 11.56
N ALA A 153 -6.22 -10.63 10.52
CA ALA A 153 -4.77 -10.59 10.48
C ALA A 153 -4.25 -9.14 10.62
N GLY A 154 -4.85 -8.19 9.89
CA GLY A 154 -4.53 -6.76 10.06
C GLY A 154 -4.91 -6.22 11.45
N TYR A 155 -6.03 -6.64 12.00
CA TYR A 155 -6.46 -6.21 13.34
C TYR A 155 -5.50 -6.67 14.44
N ALA A 156 -4.81 -7.81 14.26
CA ALA A 156 -3.78 -8.24 15.19
C ALA A 156 -2.62 -7.20 15.29
N GLU A 157 -2.24 -6.59 14.17
CA GLU A 157 -1.24 -5.52 14.15
C GLU A 157 -1.75 -4.23 14.81
N VAL A 158 -3.04 -3.92 14.66
CA VAL A 158 -3.69 -2.81 15.38
C VAL A 158 -3.61 -3.02 16.89
N ALA A 159 -4.00 -4.22 17.36
CA ALA A 159 -3.94 -4.58 18.77
C ALA A 159 -2.49 -4.58 19.32
N LYS A 160 -1.52 -5.00 18.50
CA LYS A 160 -0.08 -4.97 18.84
C LYS A 160 0.34 -3.57 19.27
N TYR A 161 -0.02 -2.51 18.55
CA TYR A 161 0.36 -1.13 18.94
C TYR A 161 -0.20 -0.75 20.32
N GLY A 162 -1.43 -1.16 20.63
CA GLY A 162 -1.99 -0.98 21.98
C GLY A 162 -1.17 -1.70 23.05
N LEU A 163 -0.85 -2.97 22.82
CA LEU A 163 -0.15 -3.83 23.78
C LEU A 163 1.30 -3.43 24.03
N ILE A 164 2.02 -2.94 23.01
CA ILE A 164 3.46 -2.68 23.14
C ILE A 164 3.78 -1.30 23.71
N ASN A 165 2.97 -0.27 23.43
CA ASN A 165 3.30 1.10 23.81
C ASN A 165 2.11 2.06 23.99
N ASN A 166 0.86 1.58 23.96
CA ASN A 166 -0.31 2.45 24.04
C ASN A 166 -1.51 1.79 24.74
N ALA A 167 -1.38 1.57 26.06
CA ALA A 167 -2.44 0.95 26.85
C ALA A 167 -3.82 1.65 26.76
N PRO A 168 -3.92 3.00 26.73
CA PRO A 168 -5.21 3.66 26.50
C PRO A 168 -5.84 3.28 25.16
N PHE A 169 -5.04 3.16 24.09
CA PHE A 169 -5.54 2.69 22.80
C PHE A 169 -6.00 1.24 22.85
N PHE A 170 -5.31 0.36 23.57
CA PHE A 170 -5.76 -1.01 23.77
C PHE A 170 -7.14 -1.07 24.44
N ASN A 171 -7.34 -0.32 25.53
CA ASN A 171 -8.63 -0.24 26.21
C ASN A 171 -9.73 0.33 25.29
N TRP A 172 -9.38 1.32 24.47
CA TRP A 172 -10.29 1.87 23.47
C TRP A 172 -10.68 0.84 22.40
N LEU A 173 -9.75 0.00 21.95
CA LEU A 173 -10.03 -1.09 21.02
C LEU A 173 -11.01 -2.10 21.60
N GLU A 174 -10.90 -2.45 22.89
CA GLU A 174 -11.85 -3.35 23.55
C GLU A 174 -13.28 -2.80 23.55
N GLN A 175 -13.42 -1.49 23.80
CA GLN A 175 -14.71 -0.80 23.82
C GLN A 175 -15.33 -0.66 22.42
N ASN A 176 -14.50 -0.49 21.38
CA ASN A 176 -14.95 -0.20 20.02
C ASN A 176 -14.89 -1.41 19.07
N LYS A 177 -14.49 -2.59 19.57
CA LYS A 177 -14.29 -3.80 18.77
C LYS A 177 -15.47 -4.12 17.86
N SER A 178 -16.70 -4.04 18.36
CA SER A 178 -17.88 -4.36 17.55
C SER A 178 -18.03 -3.41 16.35
N GLU A 179 -17.85 -2.11 16.55
CA GLU A 179 -17.97 -1.12 15.47
C GLU A 179 -16.84 -1.28 14.45
N ILE A 180 -15.61 -1.54 14.90
CA ILE A 180 -14.46 -1.80 14.03
C ILE A 180 -14.70 -3.03 13.14
N PHE A 181 -15.19 -4.13 13.73
CA PHE A 181 -15.50 -5.35 12.98
C PHE A 181 -16.76 -5.21 12.11
N GLN A 182 -17.58 -4.18 12.31
CA GLN A 182 -18.66 -3.82 11.39
C GLN A 182 -18.22 -2.81 10.32
N ARG A 183 -16.91 -2.47 10.27
CA ARG A 183 -16.33 -1.48 9.35
C ARG A 183 -16.94 -0.08 9.54
N GLY A 184 -17.38 0.21 10.78
CA GLY A 184 -17.91 1.52 11.15
C GLY A 184 -16.82 2.58 11.38
N PRO A 185 -17.22 3.79 11.80
CA PRO A 185 -16.32 4.94 11.93
C PRO A 185 -15.09 4.72 12.82
N ALA A 186 -15.19 3.92 13.90
CA ALA A 186 -14.03 3.57 14.73
C ALA A 186 -12.87 2.92 13.95
N LEU A 187 -13.13 2.26 12.81
CA LEU A 187 -12.06 1.68 12.00
C LEU A 187 -11.06 2.74 11.50
N ILE A 188 -11.55 3.92 11.13
CA ILE A 188 -10.71 5.04 10.67
C ILE A 188 -9.79 5.51 11.78
N GLU A 189 -10.33 5.64 12.99
CA GLU A 189 -9.54 6.03 14.17
C GLU A 189 -8.49 4.96 14.52
N ALA A 190 -8.86 3.68 14.45
CA ALA A 190 -7.93 2.57 14.66
C ALA A 190 -6.76 2.59 13.66
N ILE A 191 -7.03 2.87 12.38
CA ILE A 191 -6.01 3.02 11.34
C ILE A 191 -5.11 4.23 11.65
N ARG A 192 -5.71 5.39 11.94
CA ARG A 192 -4.99 6.64 12.22
C ARG A 192 -4.02 6.49 13.40
N VAL A 193 -4.49 5.95 14.52
CA VAL A 193 -3.67 5.75 15.73
C VAL A 193 -2.57 4.72 15.50
N SER A 194 -2.82 3.68 14.70
CA SER A 194 -1.80 2.69 14.36
C SER A 194 -0.67 3.30 13.52
N CYS A 195 -1.02 4.11 12.50
CA CYS A 195 -0.03 4.84 11.69
C CYS A 195 0.81 5.80 12.54
N ASP A 196 0.19 6.56 13.44
CA ASP A 196 0.90 7.47 14.36
C ASP A 196 1.84 6.70 15.30
N SER A 197 1.37 5.57 15.85
CA SER A 197 2.17 4.68 16.69
C SER A 197 3.41 4.16 15.94
N LYS A 198 3.24 3.69 14.70
CA LYS A 198 4.36 3.20 13.89
C LYS A 198 5.32 4.32 13.49
N ALA A 199 4.80 5.49 13.10
CA ALA A 199 5.64 6.64 12.72
C ALA A 199 6.52 7.10 13.89
N LYS A 200 6.00 7.11 15.11
CA LYS A 200 6.76 7.43 16.33
C LYS A 200 7.88 6.44 16.62
N VAL A 201 7.67 5.16 16.36
CA VAL A 201 8.72 4.13 16.51
C VAL A 201 9.80 4.34 15.44
N VAL A 202 9.39 4.46 14.17
CA VAL A 202 10.33 4.66 13.05
C VAL A 202 11.14 5.96 13.18
N ALA A 203 10.57 7.02 13.73
CA ALA A 203 11.28 8.31 13.89
C ALA A 203 12.31 8.31 15.04
N ARG A 204 12.28 7.31 15.93
CA ARG A 204 13.23 7.18 17.05
C ARG A 204 14.40 6.25 16.75
N ASP A 205 14.24 5.40 15.74
CA ASP A 205 15.26 4.47 15.23
C ASP A 205 16.09 5.13 14.12
#